data_AF-B9XR88-F1
#
_entry.id   AF-B9XR88-F1
#
_cell.length_a   1.000
_cell.length_b   1.000
_cell.length_c   1.000
_cell.angle_alpha   90.00
_cell.angle_beta   90.00
_cell.angle_gamma   90.00
#
_symmetry.space_group_name_H-M   'P 1'
#
loop_
_entity.id
_entity.type
_entity.pdbx_description
1 polymer ?
#
loop_
_entity_poly.entity_id
_entity_poly.type
_entity_poly.pdbx_seq_one_letter_code
_entity_poly.pdbx_strand_id
1 'polypeptide(L)' 'MKQASERVDGAWRKSRIAARLLIRKESRPLRPSEQALARRLSQDSEVTNRLIQQALYFLGFGPRKDALDRKLVDGRD' A
#
# COMPACT_ATOMS: atom_id res chain seq x y z
N MET A 1 26.42 -8.55 0.94
CA MET A 1 24.98 -8.69 1.29
C MET A 1 24.27 -7.34 1.56
N LYS A 2 24.72 -6.18 1.05
CA LYS A 2 24.07 -4.87 1.33
C LYS A 2 22.88 -4.51 0.43
N GLN A 3 22.84 -5.02 -0.81
CA GLN A 3 21.80 -4.65 -1.78
C GLN A 3 20.43 -5.25 -1.44
N ALA A 4 20.38 -6.41 -0.78
CA ALA A 4 19.12 -7.06 -0.43
C ALA A 4 18.35 -6.28 0.65
N SER A 5 19.06 -5.75 1.66
CA SER A 5 18.44 -4.91 2.70
C SER A 5 17.94 -3.58 2.15
N GLU A 6 18.70 -2.92 1.28
CA GLU A 6 18.28 -1.65 0.65
C GLU A 6 17.02 -1.82 -0.22
N ARG A 7 16.91 -2.94 -0.94
CA ARG A 7 15.71 -3.26 -1.74
C ARG A 7 14.51 -3.57 -0.87
N VAL A 8 14.69 -4.32 0.22
CA VAL A 8 13.62 -4.60 1.19
C VAL A 8 13.12 -3.30 1.84
N ASP A 9 14.03 -2.39 2.22
CA ASP A 9 13.69 -1.08 2.76
C ASP A 9 12.92 -0.22 1.74
N GLY A 10 13.32 -0.28 0.47
CA GLY A 10 12.63 0.36 -0.64
C GLY A 10 11.21 -0.16 -0.85
N ALA A 11 11.04 -1.47 -0.95
CA ALA A 11 9.74 -2.12 -1.10
C ALA A 11 8.79 -1.82 0.07
N TRP A 12 9.31 -1.85 1.30
CA TRP A 12 8.57 -1.51 2.51
C TRP A 12 8.14 -0.03 2.53
N ARG A 13 9.05 0.88 2.20
CA ARG A 13 8.74 2.32 2.13
C ARG A 13 7.65 2.61 1.10
N LYS A 14 7.75 2.01 -0.08
CA LYS A 14 6.74 2.14 -1.15
C LYS A 14 5.37 1.59 -0.71
N SER A 15 5.35 0.42 -0.09
CA SER A 15 4.12 -0.20 0.43
C SER A 15 3.44 0.61 1.53
N ARG A 16 4.21 1.28 2.40
CA ARG A 16 3.66 2.22 3.40
C ARG A 16 3.04 3.45 2.76
N ILE A 17 3.61 3.96 1.68
CA ILE A 17 3.02 5.09 0.94
C ILE A 17 1.69 4.65 0.32
N ALA A 18 1.65 3.48 -0.31
CA ALA A 18 0.41 2.90 -0.84
C ALA A 18 -0.66 2.74 0.26
N ALA A 19 -0.31 2.18 1.42
CA ALA A 19 -1.22 2.06 2.56
C ALA A 19 -1.77 3.42 3.04
N ARG A 20 -0.93 4.46 3.11
CA ARG A 20 -1.37 5.81 3.48
C ARG A 20 -2.30 6.44 2.45
N LEU A 21 -2.10 6.14 1.16
CA LEU A 21 -3.01 6.60 0.10
C LEU A 21 -4.38 5.91 0.20
N LEU A 22 -4.42 4.61 0.51
CA LEU A 22 -5.68 3.90 0.78
C LEU A 22 -6.43 4.50 1.98
N ILE A 23 -5.74 4.76 3.09
CA ILE A 23 -6.31 5.41 4.27
C ILE A 23 -6.85 6.79 3.93
N ARG A 24 -6.12 7.59 3.15
CA ARG A 24 -6.57 8.92 2.71
C ARG A 24 -7.79 8.85 1.81
N LYS A 25 -7.85 7.87 0.90
CA LYS A 25 -8.97 7.67 -0.01
C LYS A 25 -10.28 7.39 0.74
N GLU A 26 -10.21 6.71 1.88
CA GLU A 26 -11.36 6.44 2.75
C GLU A 26 -11.90 7.70 3.45
N SER A 27 -11.08 8.73 3.68
CA SER A 27 -11.52 9.99 4.31
C SER A 27 -11.85 11.10 3.32
N ARG A 28 -11.20 11.11 2.15
CA ARG A 28 -11.43 12.08 1.08
C ARG A 28 -10.99 11.56 -0.29
N PRO A 29 -11.52 12.13 -1.38
CA PRO A 29 -10.94 11.91 -2.71
C PRO A 29 -9.44 12.24 -2.76
N LEU A 30 -8.69 11.44 -3.51
CA LEU A 30 -7.26 11.67 -3.76
C LEU A 30 -7.08 12.82 -4.76
N ARG A 31 -6.06 13.66 -4.53
CA ARG A 31 -5.63 14.70 -5.47
C ARG A 31 -5.05 14.06 -6.75
N PRO A 32 -5.00 14.77 -7.89
CA PRO A 32 -4.43 14.23 -9.13
C PRO A 32 -3.02 13.64 -8.97
N SER A 33 -2.15 14.31 -8.20
CA SER A 33 -0.80 13.81 -7.91
C SER A 33 -0.80 12.54 -7.05
N GLU A 34 -1.71 12.45 -6.08
CA GLU A 34 -1.90 11.25 -5.24
C GLU A 34 -2.45 10.07 -6.07
N GLN A 35 -3.35 10.34 -7.02
CA GLN A 35 -3.87 9.33 -7.94
C GLN A 35 -2.78 8.82 -8.89
N ALA A 36 -1.99 9.73 -9.47
CA ALA A 36 -0.86 9.36 -10.32
C ALA A 36 0.17 8.50 -9.55
N LEU A 37 0.45 8.86 -8.30
CA LEU A 37 1.32 8.07 -7.44
C LEU A 37 0.71 6.70 -7.10
N ALA A 38 -0.58 6.64 -6.77
CA ALA A 38 -1.28 5.38 -6.50
C ALA A 38 -1.20 4.44 -7.71
N ARG A 39 -1.40 4.97 -8.93
CA ARG A 39 -1.29 4.21 -10.18
C ARG A 39 0.13 3.69 -10.43
N ARG A 40 1.15 4.49 -10.14
CA ARG A 40 2.55 4.03 -10.24
C ARG A 40 2.84 2.92 -9.23
N LEU A 41 2.39 3.07 -7.99
CA LEU A 41 2.59 2.07 -6.94
C LEU A 41 1.82 0.77 -7.21
N SER A 42 0.63 0.82 -7.83
CA SER A 42 -0.12 -0.39 -8.19
C SER A 42 0.51 -1.19 -9.33
N GLN A 43 1.42 -0.56 -10.11
CA GLN A 43 2.16 -1.20 -11.19
C GLN A 43 3.56 -1.66 -10.75
N ASP A 44 3.99 -1.31 -9.54
CA ASP A 44 5.31 -1.67 -9.00
C ASP A 44 5.27 -3.08 -8.40
N SER A 45 6.01 -4.02 -8.99
CA SER A 45 6.03 -5.42 -8.55
C SER A 45 6.62 -5.63 -7.16
N GLU A 46 7.38 -4.66 -6.63
CA GLU A 46 7.88 -4.70 -5.26
C GLU A 46 6.81 -4.26 -4.24
N VAL A 47 5.73 -3.63 -4.70
CA VAL A 47 4.59 -3.22 -3.87
C VAL A 47 3.52 -4.30 -3.91
N THR A 48 3.60 -5.22 -2.96
CA THR A 48 2.67 -6.35 -2.90
C THR A 48 1.51 -6.08 -1.96
N ASN A 49 0.35 -6.70 -2.21
CA ASN A 49 -0.81 -6.62 -1.32
C ASN A 49 -0.45 -7.04 0.11
N ARG A 50 0.39 -8.07 0.29
CA ARG A 50 0.86 -8.51 1.61
C ARG A 50 1.66 -7.42 2.34
N LEU A 51 2.57 -6.73 1.65
CA LEU A 51 3.34 -5.63 2.26
C LEU A 51 2.45 -4.42 2.56
N ILE A 52 1.45 -4.13 1.72
CA ILE A 52 0.45 -3.10 1.99
C ILE A 52 -0.37 -3.46 3.24
N GLN A 53 -0.82 -4.71 3.37
CA GLN A 53 -1.54 -5.20 4.56
C GLN A 53 -0.69 -5.09 5.84
N GLN A 54 0.58 -5.49 5.77
CA GLN A 54 1.52 -5.33 6.88
C GLN A 54 1.71 -3.85 7.24
N ALA A 55 1.78 -2.96 6.24
CA ALA A 55 1.88 -1.53 6.49
C ALA A 55 0.60 -0.95 7.11
N LEU A 56 -0.58 -1.40 6.71
CA LEU A 56 -1.86 -1.01 7.32
C LEU A 56 -1.91 -1.44 8.80
N TYR A 57 -1.46 -2.66 9.10
CA TYR A 57 -1.34 -3.14 10.47
C TYR A 57 -0.37 -2.28 11.30
N PHE A 58 0.82 -2.01 10.75
CA PHE A 58 1.81 -1.14 11.38
C PHE A 58 1.25 0.27 11.68
N LEU A 59 0.41 0.81 10.80
CA LEU A 59 -0.19 2.14 10.94
C LEU A 59 -1.38 2.17 11.93
N GLY A 60 -1.68 1.06 12.61
CA GLY A 60 -2.78 0.98 13.57
C GLY A 60 -4.17 0.87 12.93
N PHE A 61 -4.24 0.55 11.63
CA PHE A 61 -5.51 0.39 10.90
C PHE A 61 -6.18 -0.99 11.10
N GLY A 62 -5.78 -1.71 12.15
CA GLY A 62 -6.22 -3.07 12.48
C GLY A 62 -7.75 -3.30 12.50
N PRO A 63 -8.58 -2.41 13.08
CA PRO A 63 -10.03 -2.63 13.17
C PRO A 63 -10.79 -2.52 11.84
N ARG A 64 -10.18 -1.95 10.79
CA ARG A 64 -10.77 -1.84 9.43
C ARG A 64 -10.12 -2.78 8.42
N LYS A 65 -9.28 -3.70 8.90
CA LYS A 65 -8.48 -4.65 8.13
C LYS A 65 -9.33 -5.57 7.26
N ASP A 66 -10.40 -6.15 7.81
CA ASP A 66 -11.17 -7.18 7.09
C ASP A 66 -11.84 -6.64 5.81
N ALA A 67 -12.31 -5.39 5.85
CA ALA A 67 -12.92 -4.73 4.69
C ALA A 67 -11.89 -4.39 3.60
N LEU A 68 -10.67 -4.02 4.01
CA LEU A 68 -9.61 -3.64 3.08
C LEU A 68 -8.85 -4.87 2.54
N ASP A 69 -8.71 -5.91 3.34
CA ASP A 69 -8.17 -7.21 2.95
C ASP A 69 -9.02 -7.83 1.84
N ARG A 70 -10.36 -7.82 1.96
CA ARG A 70 -11.25 -8.24 0.87
C ARG A 70 -11.01 -7.44 -0.41
N LYS A 71 -10.97 -6.11 -0.32
CA LYS A 71 -10.71 -5.23 -1.49
C LYS A 71 -9.35 -5.52 -2.16
N LEU A 72 -8.33 -5.93 -1.40
CA LEU A 72 -7.01 -6.26 -1.93
C LEU A 72 -6.95 -7.68 -2.53
N VAL A 73 -7.77 -8.62 -2.04
CA VAL A 73 -7.85 -9.98 -2.57
C VAL A 73 -8.75 -10.04 -3.81
N ASP A 74 -9.85 -9.30 -3.81
CA ASP A 74 -10.88 -9.31 -4.86
C ASP A 74 -10.55 -8.42 -6.06
N GLY A 75 -9.54 -7.54 -5.96
CA GLY A 75 -9.14 -6.62 -7.04
C GLY A 75 -8.39 -7.29 -8.21
N ARG A 76 -8.63 -8.58 -8.45
CA ARG A 76 -8.01 -9.41 -9.48
C ARG A 76 -9.03 -9.70 -10.59
N ASP A 77 -9.54 -8.64 -11.21
CA ASP A 77 -10.23 -8.65 -12.51
C ASP A 77 -9.61 -7.58 -13.41
#